data_AF-A0A535ZPD5-F1
#
_entry.id   AF-A0A535ZPD5-F1
#
_cell.length_a   1.000
_cell.length_b   1.000
_cell.length_c   1.000
_cell.angle_alpha   90.00
_cell.angle_beta   90.00
_cell.angle_gamma   90.00
#
_symmetry.space_group_name_H-M   'P 1'
#
loop_
_entity.id
_entity.type
_entity.pdbx_description
1 polymer ?
#
loop_
_entity_poly.entity_id
_entity_poly.type
_entity_poly.pdbx_seq_one_letter_code
_entity_poly.pdbx_strand_id
1 'polypeptide(L)'
;MSQDGHILVTFGAINEAAMDTDSVASQIAQQLSDLKAYLAPLVASWSGDASSEYQALQSRWDASANDLNQVLRQMAQALRTAGDNYSSTERKNSSIWT
;
A
#
# COMPACT_ATOMS: atom_id res chain seq x y z
N MET A 1 17.80 16.75 -21.58
CA MET A 1 17.23 17.95 -20.94
C MET A 1 15.72 17.89 -20.76
N SER A 2 14.88 17.60 -21.76
CA SER A 2 13.40 17.53 -21.52
C SER A 2 12.87 16.21 -20.94
N GLN A 3 13.57 15.08 -21.10
CA GLN A 3 13.13 13.79 -20.54
C GLN A 3 13.48 13.64 -19.05
N ASP A 4 14.62 14.18 -18.63
CA ASP A 4 15.15 14.05 -17.27
C ASP A 4 14.21 14.68 -16.22
N GLY A 5 13.69 15.88 -16.51
CA GLY A 5 12.74 16.58 -15.64
C GLY A 5 11.38 15.88 -15.54
N HIS A 6 10.90 15.28 -16.63
CA HIS A 6 9.62 14.59 -16.65
C HIS A 6 9.65 13.32 -15.79
N ILE A 7 10.75 12.56 -15.84
CA ILE A 7 10.94 11.35 -15.03
C ILE A 7 11.11 11.69 -13.53
N LEU A 8 11.84 12.77 -13.19
CA LEU A 8 11.97 13.22 -11.80
C LEU A 8 10.62 13.65 -11.20
N VAL A 9 9.80 14.37 -11.97
CA VAL A 9 8.43 14.72 -11.58
C VAL A 9 7.58 13.47 -11.42
N THR A 10 7.66 12.52 -12.36
CA THR A 10 6.96 11.24 -12.27
C THR A 10 7.40 10.45 -11.03
N PHE A 11 8.69 10.42 -10.70
CA PHE A 11 9.21 9.74 -9.50
C PHE A 11 8.71 10.38 -8.20
N GLY A 12 8.68 11.72 -8.13
CA GLY A 12 8.09 12.44 -7.00
C GLY A 12 6.62 12.08 -6.80
N ALA A 13 5.82 12.15 -7.86
CA ALA A 13 4.38 11.82 -7.82
C ALA A 13 4.13 10.35 -7.44
N ILE A 14 4.99 9.45 -7.89
CA ILE A 14 4.98 8.02 -7.53
C ILE A 14 5.26 7.79 -6.05
N ASN A 15 6.26 8.48 -5.50
CA ASN A 15 6.63 8.33 -4.10
C ASN A 15 5.52 8.89 -3.20
N GLU A 16 4.94 10.03 -3.60
CA GLU A 16 3.78 10.61 -2.94
C GLU A 16 2.58 9.66 -2.99
N ALA A 17 2.28 9.09 -4.16
CA ALA A 17 1.21 8.10 -4.30
C ALA A 17 1.45 6.86 -3.42
N ALA A 18 2.71 6.40 -3.28
CA ALA A 18 3.06 5.28 -2.39
C ALA A 18 2.88 5.64 -0.90
N MET A 19 3.24 6.86 -0.49
CA MET A 19 3.03 7.33 0.89
C MET A 19 1.53 7.51 1.20
N ASP A 20 0.77 8.06 0.26
CA ASP A 20 -0.67 8.25 0.40
C ASP A 20 -1.39 6.91 0.51
N THR A 21 -0.95 5.97 -0.29
CA THR A 21 -1.34 4.56 -0.27
C THR A 21 -1.06 3.88 1.09
N ASP A 22 0.14 4.01 1.65
CA ASP A 22 0.47 3.46 2.97
C ASP A 22 -0.38 4.10 4.08
N SER A 23 -0.68 5.39 3.94
CA SER A 23 -1.58 6.13 4.83
C SER A 23 -3.00 5.58 4.76
N VAL A 24 -3.55 5.39 3.55
CA VAL A 24 -4.88 4.81 3.34
C VAL A 24 -4.96 3.39 3.92
N ALA A 25 -3.95 2.56 3.68
CA ALA A 25 -3.91 1.20 4.22
C ALA A 25 -3.88 1.20 5.77
N SER A 26 -3.12 2.12 6.37
CA SER A 26 -3.08 2.30 7.82
C SER A 26 -4.42 2.79 8.39
N GLN A 27 -5.09 3.71 7.69
CA GLN A 27 -6.42 4.20 8.06
C GLN A 27 -7.47 3.08 8.01
N ILE A 28 -7.45 2.24 6.97
CA ILE A 28 -8.34 1.08 6.85
C ILE A 28 -8.08 0.10 8.01
N ALA A 29 -6.82 -0.19 8.32
CA ALA A 29 -6.48 -1.07 9.43
C ALA A 29 -6.98 -0.53 10.78
N GLN A 30 -6.85 0.77 11.02
CA GLN A 30 -7.37 1.42 12.22
C GLN A 30 -8.90 1.31 12.29
N GLN A 31 -9.60 1.65 11.21
CA GLN A 31 -11.06 1.56 11.14
C GLN A 31 -11.57 0.13 11.39
N LEU A 32 -10.88 -0.88 10.86
CA LEU A 32 -11.20 -2.29 11.13
C LEU A 32 -10.93 -2.68 12.59
N SER A 33 -9.86 -2.18 13.19
CA SER A 33 -9.58 -2.39 14.62
C SER A 33 -10.65 -1.74 15.50
N ASP A 34 -11.06 -0.51 15.19
CA ASP A 34 -12.10 0.22 15.91
C ASP A 34 -13.45 -0.51 15.78
N LEU A 35 -13.78 -0.99 14.58
CA LEU A 35 -14.97 -1.80 14.33
C LEU A 35 -14.94 -3.10 15.13
N LYS A 36 -13.80 -3.81 15.18
CA LYS A 36 -13.64 -5.02 16.00
C LYS A 36 -13.86 -4.74 17.49
N ALA A 37 -13.28 -3.65 18.00
CA ALA A 37 -13.44 -3.27 19.39
C ALA A 37 -14.90 -2.91 19.73
N TYR A 38 -15.58 -2.21 18.82
CA TYR A 38 -17.00 -1.89 18.94
C TYR A 38 -17.89 -3.13 18.91
N LEU A 39 -17.58 -4.10 18.05
CA LEU A 39 -18.36 -5.32 17.90
C LEU A 39 -18.07 -6.36 18.99
N ALA A 40 -16.91 -6.34 19.65
CA ALA A 40 -16.53 -7.30 20.68
C ALA A 40 -17.61 -7.57 21.76
N PRO A 41 -18.26 -6.56 22.39
CA PRO A 41 -19.33 -6.80 23.36
C PRO A 41 -20.63 -7.32 22.72
N LEU A 42 -20.91 -7.01 21.45
CA LEU A 42 -22.07 -7.51 20.72
C LEU A 42 -21.87 -8.99 20.33
N VAL A 43 -20.66 -9.36 19.93
CA VAL A 43 -20.27 -10.74 19.63
C VAL A 43 -20.43 -11.64 20.86
N ALA A 44 -20.19 -11.13 22.07
CA ALA A 44 -20.42 -11.87 23.31
C ALA A 44 -21.91 -12.23 23.54
N SER A 45 -22.84 -11.51 22.89
CA SER A 45 -24.28 -11.79 22.94
C SER A 45 -24.80 -12.68 21.80
N TRP A 46 -23.99 -12.87 20.74
CA TRP A 46 -24.35 -13.66 19.56
C TRP A 46 -24.03 -15.14 19.79
N SER A 47 -25.04 -16.00 19.93
CA SER A 47 -24.84 -17.45 20.09
C SER A 47 -24.82 -18.19 18.75
N GLY A 48 -23.94 -19.19 18.61
CA GLY A 48 -24.00 -20.20 17.54
C GLY A 48 -23.59 -19.66 16.17
N ASP A 49 -24.56 -19.55 15.25
CA ASP A 49 -24.31 -19.28 13.82
C ASP A 49 -23.78 -17.87 13.57
N ALA A 50 -24.29 -16.86 14.28
CA ALA A 50 -23.87 -15.46 14.15
C ALA A 50 -22.39 -15.22 14.55
N SER A 51 -21.86 -16.02 15.47
CA SER A 51 -20.42 -15.98 15.80
C SER A 51 -19.56 -16.51 14.67
N SER A 52 -20.03 -17.53 13.94
CA SER A 52 -19.28 -18.12 12.82
C SER A 52 -19.27 -17.20 11.61
N GLU A 53 -20.40 -16.55 11.30
CA GLU A 53 -20.51 -15.58 10.21
C GLU A 53 -19.64 -14.34 10.49
N TYR A 54 -19.64 -13.85 11.73
CA TYR A 54 -18.76 -12.76 12.13
C TYR A 54 -17.28 -13.11 11.95
N GLN A 55 -16.84 -14.29 12.40
CA GLN A 55 -15.44 -14.72 12.23
C GLN A 55 -15.06 -14.86 10.76
N ALA A 56 -15.97 -15.33 9.91
CA ALA A 56 -15.77 -15.39 8.47
C ALA A 56 -15.65 -14.00 7.84
N LEU A 57 -16.53 -13.07 8.22
CA LEU A 57 -16.47 -11.67 7.79
C LEU A 57 -15.15 -11.02 8.23
N GLN A 58 -14.75 -11.30 9.47
CA GLN A 58 -13.51 -10.80 10.04
C GLN A 58 -12.30 -11.27 9.25
N SER A 59 -12.20 -12.57 9.03
CA SER A 59 -11.11 -13.15 8.25
C SER A 59 -11.06 -12.56 6.85
N ARG A 60 -12.23 -12.34 6.22
CA ARG A 60 -12.31 -11.76 4.88
C ARG A 60 -11.80 -10.32 4.83
N TRP A 61 -12.21 -9.45 5.74
CA TRP A 61 -11.71 -8.07 5.73
C TRP A 61 -10.22 -8.00 6.08
N ASP A 62 -9.73 -8.88 6.96
CA ASP A 62 -8.32 -8.92 7.37
C ASP A 62 -7.46 -9.36 6.18
N ALA A 63 -7.93 -10.36 5.42
CA ALA A 63 -7.31 -10.80 4.18
C ALA A 63 -7.31 -9.69 3.11
N SER A 64 -8.43 -9.00 2.91
CA SER A 64 -8.51 -7.89 1.93
C SER A 64 -7.60 -6.72 2.29
N ALA A 65 -7.49 -6.37 3.58
CA ALA A 65 -6.58 -5.33 4.03
C ALA A 65 -5.10 -5.72 3.82
N ASN A 66 -4.76 -6.99 4.04
CA ASN A 66 -3.41 -7.49 3.80
C ASN A 66 -3.05 -7.55 2.31
N ASP A 67 -3.97 -8.02 1.47
CA ASP A 67 -3.80 -8.07 0.02
C ASP A 67 -3.59 -6.67 -0.58
N LEU A 68 -4.42 -5.70 -0.14
CA LEU A 68 -4.24 -4.31 -0.50
C LEU A 68 -2.84 -3.82 -0.11
N ASN A 69 -2.43 -3.98 1.16
CA ASN A 69 -1.08 -3.62 1.60
C ASN A 69 0.03 -4.26 0.75
N GLN A 70 -0.13 -5.52 0.36
CA GLN A 70 0.85 -6.24 -0.44
C GLN A 70 0.97 -5.68 -1.87
N VAL A 71 -0.16 -5.42 -2.54
CA VAL A 71 -0.19 -4.82 -3.89
C VAL A 71 0.49 -3.45 -3.88
N LEU A 72 0.20 -2.65 -2.88
CA LEU A 72 0.74 -1.31 -2.71
C LEU A 72 2.27 -1.31 -2.50
N ARG A 73 2.78 -2.22 -1.66
CA ARG A 73 4.22 -2.42 -1.47
C ARG A 73 4.92 -2.86 -2.76
N GLN A 74 4.29 -3.74 -3.54
CA GLN A 74 4.82 -4.19 -4.82
C GLN A 74 4.90 -3.02 -5.82
N MET A 75 3.86 -2.19 -5.91
CA MET A 75 3.87 -0.98 -6.72
C MET A 75 5.01 -0.05 -6.30
N ALA A 76 5.14 0.27 -5.01
CA ALA A 76 6.21 1.12 -4.50
C ALA A 76 7.62 0.55 -4.78
N GLN A 77 7.79 -0.77 -4.74
CA GLN A 77 9.06 -1.42 -5.06
C GLN A 77 9.39 -1.39 -6.56
N ALA A 78 8.41 -1.68 -7.43
CA ALA A 78 8.57 -1.61 -8.88
C ALA A 78 9.00 -0.20 -9.31
N LEU A 79 8.39 0.81 -8.70
CA LEU A 79 8.65 2.20 -9.02
C LEU A 79 10.03 2.69 -8.55
N ARG A 80 10.47 2.28 -7.35
CA ARG A 80 11.86 2.52 -6.88
C ARG A 80 12.88 1.88 -7.82
N THR A 81 12.64 0.63 -8.21
CA THR A 81 13.51 -0.10 -9.13
C THR A 81 13.63 0.61 -10.49
N ALA A 82 12.51 1.15 -11.00
CA ALA A 82 12.51 1.95 -12.23
C ALA A 82 13.36 3.23 -12.09
N GLY A 83 13.26 3.92 -10.96
CA GLY A 83 14.08 5.11 -10.67
C GLY A 83 15.58 4.81 -10.57
N ASP A 84 15.95 3.74 -9.85
CA ASP A 84 17.36 3.34 -9.67
C ASP A 84 18.02 2.96 -11.00
N ASN A 85 17.33 2.15 -11.81
CA ASN A 85 17.79 1.77 -13.14
C ASN A 85 18.01 2.99 -14.04
N TYR A 86 17.15 4.00 -13.93
CA TYR A 86 17.26 5.22 -14.71
C TYR A 86 18.42 6.10 -14.24
N SER A 87 18.58 6.36 -12.93
CA SER A 87 19.72 7.17 -12.43
C SER A 87 21.06 6.54 -12.77
N SER A 88 21.14 5.20 -12.73
CA SER A 88 22.32 4.43 -13.13
C SER A 88 22.61 4.57 -14.62
N THR A 89 21.57 4.52 -15.45
CA THR A 89 21.69 4.71 -16.91
C THR A 89 22.10 6.13 -17.25
N GLU A 90 21.54 7.14 -16.59
CA GLU A 90 21.88 8.54 -16.83
C GLU A 90 23.30 8.88 -16.37
N ARG A 91 23.76 8.34 -15.22
CA ARG A 91 25.18 8.44 -14.82
C ARG A 91 26.13 7.78 -15.81
N LYS A 92 25.75 6.62 -16.36
CA LYS A 92 26.55 5.95 -17.39
C LYS A 92 26.58 6.76 -18.69
N ASN A 93 25.45 7.31 -19.12
CA ASN A 93 25.40 8.13 -20.32
C ASN A 93 26.18 9.44 -20.13
N SER A 94 25.97 10.17 -19.04
CA SER A 94 26.72 11.41 -18.78
C SER A 94 28.24 11.20 -18.65
N SER A 95 28.70 10.06 -18.12
CA SER A 95 30.14 9.72 -18.09
C SER A 95 30.73 9.28 -19.43
N ILE A 96 29.92 8.97 -20.45
CA ILE A 96 30.40 8.70 -21.82
C ILE A 96 30.68 10.00 -22.58
N TRP A 97 30.01 11.09 -22.22
CA TRP A 97 30.07 12.38 -22.95
C TRP A 97 30.80 13.49 -22.17
N THR A 98 31.59 13.11 -21.16
CA THR A 98 32.58 13.96 -20.48
C THR A 98 33.97 13.34 -20.63
#